data_AF-A0A8S4S4Z8-F1
#
_entry.id   AF-A0A8S4S4Z8-F1
#
_cell.length_a   1.000
_cell.length_b   1.000
_cell.length_c   1.000
_cell.angle_alpha   90.00
_cell.angle_beta   90.00
_cell.angle_gamma   90.00
#
_symmetry.space_group_name_H-M   'P 1'
#
loop_
_entity.id
_entity.type
_entity.pdbx_description
1 polymer ?
#
loop_
_entity_poly.entity_id
_entity_poly.type
_entity_poly.pdbx_seq_one_letter_code
_entity_poly.pdbx_strand_id
1 'polypeptide(L)'
;MILSPLLNISLRPKLYSWIKQSRNIRPIIKLGKEKFQLCLDVHQFTKDELRVKARSEYVIIEGKQERNTKKGCFVRQFVRKFRLPDGCSAEKIESKLSPDGYLTITAHRNTCKQSWPCETMIPISYSSKKAESDETTCSIEDKPSNPPSDK
;
A
#
# COMPACT_ATOMS: atom_id res chain seq x y z
N MET A 1 36.60 -41.68 21.68
CA MET A 1 35.18 -41.81 21.30
C MET A 1 34.49 -40.48 21.55
N ILE A 2 34.37 -39.62 20.54
CA ILE A 2 33.45 -38.46 20.55
C ILE A 2 32.98 -38.31 19.10
N LEU A 3 31.89 -38.98 18.74
CA LEU A 3 31.20 -38.79 17.47
C LEU A 3 29.97 -37.93 17.74
N SER A 4 29.98 -36.71 17.24
CA SER A 4 28.83 -35.82 17.18
C SER A 4 29.16 -34.61 16.30
N PRO A 5 28.17 -33.89 15.72
CA PRO A 5 27.00 -34.41 15.02
C PRO A 5 26.68 -33.56 13.75
N LEU A 6 25.53 -33.83 13.12
CA LEU A 6 24.75 -32.91 12.27
C LEU A 6 25.23 -32.62 10.84
N LEU A 7 24.69 -33.40 9.88
CA LEU A 7 24.18 -32.81 8.65
C LEU A 7 22.66 -32.95 8.61
N ASN A 8 21.98 -32.03 9.29
CA ASN A 8 20.61 -31.71 8.95
C ASN A 8 20.67 -30.53 7.97
N ILE A 9 20.92 -30.82 6.70
CA ILE A 9 20.83 -29.83 5.62
C ILE A 9 19.34 -29.52 5.46
N SER A 10 18.84 -28.60 6.28
CA SER A 10 17.57 -27.95 5.99
C SER A 10 17.80 -27.10 4.74
N LEU A 11 17.51 -27.68 3.57
CA LEU A 11 17.21 -26.92 2.37
C LEU A 11 15.93 -26.13 2.68
N ARG A 12 16.08 -25.01 3.39
CA ARG A 12 15.10 -23.95 3.38
C ARG A 12 15.31 -23.23 2.06
N PRO A 13 14.48 -23.46 1.02
CA PRO A 13 14.53 -22.58 -0.13
C PRO A 13 14.27 -21.19 0.42
N LYS A 14 15.27 -20.30 0.31
CA LYS A 14 15.04 -18.87 0.42
C LYS A 14 14.02 -18.56 -0.67
N LEU A 15 12.74 -18.48 -0.28
CA LEU A 15 11.70 -17.91 -1.10
C LEU A 15 12.19 -16.51 -1.42
N TYR A 16 12.74 -16.37 -2.62
CA TYR A 16 13.20 -15.11 -3.13
C TYR A 16 12.05 -14.13 -2.95
N SER A 17 12.29 -13.10 -2.13
CA SER A 17 11.47 -11.89 -2.06
C SER A 17 11.60 -11.19 -3.42
N TRP A 18 10.99 -11.79 -4.45
CA TRP A 18 11.09 -11.41 -5.84
C TRP A 18 9.76 -10.81 -6.32
N ILE A 19 9.20 -9.88 -5.54
CA ILE A 19 8.30 -8.88 -6.10
C ILE A 19 8.64 -7.54 -5.42
N LYS A 20 9.65 -6.84 -5.96
CA LYS A 20 9.83 -5.39 -5.73
C LYS A 20 9.74 -4.59 -7.03
N GLN A 21 9.07 -5.11 -8.05
CA GLN A 21 8.96 -4.49 -9.37
C GLN A 21 7.57 -3.91 -9.67
N SER A 22 6.70 -3.79 -8.67
CA SER A 22 5.40 -3.11 -8.78
C SER A 22 5.42 -1.66 -8.28
N ARG A 23 6.60 -1.09 -7.97
CA ARG A 23 6.76 0.29 -7.44
C ARG A 23 6.16 1.37 -8.36
N ASN A 24 5.94 1.07 -9.64
CA ASN A 24 5.47 2.05 -10.62
C ASN A 24 3.95 2.01 -10.85
N ILE A 25 3.22 1.03 -10.33
CA ILE A 25 1.75 0.99 -10.45
C ILE A 25 1.16 1.76 -9.27
N ARG A 26 0.99 3.07 -9.46
CA ARG A 26 0.36 3.96 -8.47
C ARG A 26 -1.16 3.99 -8.69
N PRO A 27 -1.97 3.68 -7.68
CA PRO A 27 -3.41 3.79 -7.78
C PRO A 27 -3.89 5.23 -7.63
N ILE A 28 -4.88 5.62 -8.43
CA ILE A 28 -5.71 6.79 -8.19
C ILE A 28 -7.07 6.28 -7.71
N ILE A 29 -7.48 6.70 -6.51
CA ILE A 29 -8.72 6.24 -5.88
C ILE A 29 -9.66 7.43 -5.72
N LYS A 30 -10.90 7.28 -6.18
CA LYS A 30 -11.99 8.25 -5.98
C LYS A 30 -13.13 7.57 -5.25
N LEU A 31 -13.50 8.13 -4.11
CA LEU A 31 -14.61 7.63 -3.30
C LEU A 31 -15.76 8.63 -3.39
N GLY A 32 -16.81 8.25 -4.12
CA GLY A 32 -18.06 9.00 -4.20
C GLY A 32 -19.17 8.36 -3.37
N LYS A 33 -20.28 9.09 -3.25
CA LYS A 33 -21.50 8.63 -2.58
C LYS A 33 -22.08 7.38 -3.26
N GLU A 34 -22.21 7.43 -4.59
CA GLU A 34 -22.87 6.37 -5.39
C GLU A 34 -21.91 5.31 -5.94
N LYS A 35 -20.61 5.64 -6.04
CA LYS A 35 -19.61 4.74 -6.64
C LYS A 35 -18.23 4.91 -6.06
N PHE A 36 -17.48 3.82 -6.05
CA PHE A 36 -16.04 3.77 -5.85
C PHE A 36 -15.36 3.60 -7.20
N GLN A 37 -14.29 4.36 -7.46
CA GLN A 37 -13.50 4.24 -8.67
C GLN A 37 -12.00 4.10 -8.35
N LEU A 38 -11.36 3.15 -9.01
CA LEU A 38 -9.93 2.88 -8.94
C LEU A 38 -9.36 2.93 -10.35
N CYS A 39 -8.36 3.78 -10.58
CA CYS A 39 -7.62 3.83 -11.84
C CYS A 39 -6.17 3.39 -11.60
N LEU A 40 -5.67 2.50 -12.44
CA LEU A 40 -4.29 2.04 -12.47
C LEU A 40 -3.67 2.32 -13.84
N ASP A 41 -2.46 2.86 -13.84
CA ASP A 41 -1.61 2.82 -15.03
C ASP A 41 -1.05 1.39 -15.24
N VAL A 42 -1.42 0.78 -16.36
CA VAL A 42 -1.03 -0.56 -16.78
C VAL A 42 -0.52 -0.58 -18.23
N HIS A 43 -0.03 0.54 -18.77
CA HIS A 43 0.41 0.65 -20.18
C HIS A 43 1.46 -0.39 -20.63
N GLN A 44 2.17 -1.00 -19.67
CA GLN A 44 3.15 -2.04 -19.95
C GLN A 44 2.52 -3.40 -20.27
N PHE A 45 1.21 -3.57 -20.05
CA PHE A 45 0.46 -4.82 -20.21
C PHE A 45 -0.61 -4.68 -21.29
N THR A 46 -0.80 -5.73 -22.08
CA THR A 46 -1.97 -5.82 -22.98
C THR A 46 -3.21 -6.26 -22.21
N LYS A 47 -4.39 -6.16 -22.85
CA LYS A 47 -5.66 -6.61 -22.26
C LYS A 47 -5.61 -8.09 -21.81
N ASP A 48 -5.00 -8.96 -22.61
CA ASP A 48 -4.95 -10.40 -22.36
C ASP A 48 -3.93 -10.80 -21.29
N GLU A 49 -2.94 -9.92 -21.04
CA GLU A 49 -1.96 -10.05 -19.95
C GLU A 49 -2.52 -9.62 -18.59
N LEU A 50 -3.73 -9.04 -18.56
CA LEU A 50 -4.39 -8.50 -17.37
C LEU A 50 -5.57 -9.37 -16.93
N ARG A 51 -5.78 -9.41 -15.61
CA ARG A 51 -6.91 -10.13 -15.01
C ARG A 51 -7.43 -9.38 -13.80
N VAL A 52 -8.75 -9.18 -13.76
CA VAL A 52 -9.45 -8.59 -12.63
C VAL A 52 -10.30 -9.66 -11.95
N LYS A 53 -10.19 -9.78 -10.63
CA LYS A 53 -11.01 -10.67 -9.81
C LYS A 53 -11.78 -9.84 -8.80
N ALA A 54 -13.09 -10.00 -8.80
CA ALA A 54 -13.95 -9.50 -7.74
C ALA A 54 -14.14 -10.58 -6.67
N ARG A 55 -14.07 -10.16 -5.41
CA ARG A 55 -14.42 -10.89 -4.20
C ARG A 55 -15.26 -9.96 -3.32
N SER A 56 -16.03 -10.50 -2.39
CA SER A 56 -17.01 -9.73 -1.60
C SER A 56 -16.46 -8.43 -1.02
N GLU A 57 -15.21 -8.44 -0.53
CA GLU A 57 -14.57 -7.27 0.09
C GLU A 57 -13.38 -6.72 -0.70
N TYR A 58 -12.98 -7.35 -1.80
CA TYR A 58 -11.73 -7.02 -2.48
C TYR A 58 -11.83 -7.10 -4.00
N VAL A 59 -11.10 -6.20 -4.64
CA VAL A 59 -10.72 -6.34 -6.05
C VAL A 59 -9.25 -6.69 -6.11
N ILE A 60 -8.93 -7.75 -6.85
CA ILE A 60 -7.56 -8.17 -7.11
C ILE A 60 -7.29 -7.96 -8.60
N ILE A 61 -6.22 -7.22 -8.90
CA ILE A 61 -5.77 -6.94 -10.26
C ILE A 61 -4.42 -7.62 -10.42
N GLU A 62 -4.33 -8.48 -11.42
CA GLU A 62 -3.15 -9.26 -11.76
C GLU A 62 -2.72 -8.86 -13.17
N GLY A 63 -1.42 -8.67 -13.36
CA GLY A 63 -0.83 -8.52 -14.68
C GLY A 63 0.39 -9.41 -14.79
N LYS A 64 0.51 -10.17 -15.88
CA LYS A 64 1.67 -11.01 -16.18
C LYS A 64 2.03 -10.85 -17.64
N GLN A 65 3.24 -10.39 -17.89
CA GLN A 65 3.84 -10.24 -19.21
C GLN A 65 5.12 -11.04 -19.28
N GLU A 66 5.28 -11.80 -20.34
CA GLU A 66 6.49 -12.58 -20.64
C GLU A 66 6.83 -12.37 -22.11
N ARG A 67 8.07 -11.94 -22.40
CA ARG A 67 8.53 -11.85 -23.79
C ARG A 67 9.93 -12.42 -23.97
N ASN A 68 10.06 -13.17 -25.04
CA ASN A 68 11.33 -13.72 -25.50
C ASN A 68 12.04 -12.71 -26.39
N THR A 69 13.33 -12.51 -26.12
CA THR A 69 14.25 -11.68 -26.89
C THR A 69 15.42 -12.56 -27.34
N LYS A 70 16.16 -12.15 -28.37
CA LYS A 70 17.35 -12.87 -28.86
C LYS A 70 18.39 -13.19 -27.77
N LYS A 71 18.42 -12.42 -26.69
CA LYS A 71 19.38 -12.54 -25.57
C LYS A 71 18.79 -13.12 -24.28
N GLY A 72 17.52 -13.57 -24.27
CA GLY A 72 16.87 -14.12 -23.08
C GLY A 72 15.37 -13.81 -22.99
N CYS A 73 14.76 -14.05 -21.83
CA CYS A 73 13.36 -13.75 -21.56
C CYS A 73 13.25 -12.62 -20.51
N PHE A 74 12.28 -11.72 -20.69
CA PHE A 74 11.88 -10.79 -19.64
C PHE A 74 10.47 -11.10 -19.14
N VAL A 75 10.29 -11.03 -17.82
CA VAL A 75 9.00 -11.24 -17.16
C VAL A 75 8.68 -10.03 -16.28
N ARG A 76 7.47 -9.49 -16.45
CA ARG A 76 6.90 -8.49 -15.55
C ARG A 76 5.63 -9.06 -14.94
N GLN A 77 5.50 -9.00 -13.62
CA GLN A 77 4.31 -9.46 -12.94
C GLN A 77 3.94 -8.54 -11.79
N PHE A 78 2.64 -8.29 -11.62
CA PHE A 78 2.12 -7.65 -10.44
C PHE A 78 0.82 -8.30 -9.96
N VAL A 79 0.58 -8.18 -8.65
CA VAL A 79 -0.70 -8.46 -8.02
C VAL A 79 -0.99 -7.30 -7.08
N ARG A 80 -2.13 -6.63 -7.27
CA ARG A 80 -2.60 -5.55 -6.40
C ARG A 80 -3.97 -5.90 -5.87
N LYS A 81 -4.11 -5.92 -4.56
CA LYS A 81 -5.37 -6.18 -3.84
C LYS A 81 -5.86 -4.87 -3.23
N PHE A 82 -7.07 -4.48 -3.57
CA PHE A 82 -7.74 -3.29 -3.06
C PHE A 82 -8.97 -3.70 -2.26
N ARG A 83 -9.09 -3.17 -1.05
CA ARG A 83 -10.31 -3.36 -0.25
C ARG A 83 -11.41 -2.47 -0.83
N LEU A 84 -12.59 -3.05 -1.02
CA LEU A 84 -13.78 -2.34 -1.41
C LEU A 84 -14.34 -1.59 -0.19
N PRO A 85 -14.77 -0.34 -0.34
CA PRO A 85 -15.54 0.36 0.68
C PRO A 85 -16.86 -0.35 0.99
N ASP A 86 -17.37 -0.16 2.20
CA ASP A 86 -18.66 -0.71 2.60
C ASP A 86 -19.79 -0.24 1.67
N GLY A 87 -20.73 -1.14 1.42
CA GLY A 87 -21.86 -0.93 0.50
C GLY A 87 -21.54 -1.13 -0.98
N CYS A 88 -20.28 -1.38 -1.36
CA CYS A 88 -19.95 -1.81 -2.73
C CYS A 88 -20.36 -3.27 -2.95
N SER A 89 -21.07 -3.57 -4.04
CA SER A 89 -21.32 -4.97 -4.45
C SER A 89 -20.24 -5.45 -5.42
N ALA A 90 -19.61 -6.59 -5.10
CA ALA A 90 -18.61 -7.23 -5.97
C ALA A 90 -19.19 -7.71 -7.31
N GLU A 91 -20.49 -8.03 -7.36
CA GLU A 91 -21.18 -8.50 -8.57
C GLU A 91 -21.43 -7.39 -9.59
N LYS A 92 -21.51 -6.15 -9.11
CA LYS A 92 -21.76 -4.95 -9.93
C LYS A 92 -20.47 -4.19 -10.26
N ILE A 93 -19.34 -4.88 -10.25
CA ILE A 93 -18.05 -4.28 -10.58
C ILE A 93 -17.85 -4.29 -12.09
N GLU A 94 -17.52 -3.13 -12.63
CA GLU A 94 -17.15 -2.95 -14.02
C GLU A 94 -15.65 -2.65 -14.14
N SER A 95 -15.05 -3.10 -15.25
CA SER A 95 -13.67 -2.77 -15.59
C SER A 95 -13.60 -2.27 -17.03
N LYS A 96 -12.80 -1.21 -17.26
CA LYS A 96 -12.56 -0.63 -18.58
C LYS A 96 -11.07 -0.32 -18.72
N LEU A 97 -10.47 -0.77 -19.81
CA LEU A 97 -9.08 -0.45 -20.18
C LEU A 97 -9.12 0.61 -21.29
N SER A 98 -8.50 1.76 -21.05
CA SER A 98 -8.36 2.80 -22.08
C SER A 98 -7.26 2.44 -23.08
N PRO A 99 -7.30 3.00 -24.31
CA PRO A 99 -6.20 2.84 -25.29
C PRO A 99 -4.85 3.33 -24.76
N ASP A 100 -4.86 4.35 -23.90
CA ASP A 100 -3.65 4.92 -23.28
C ASP A 100 -3.09 4.07 -22.13
N GLY A 101 -3.68 2.90 -21.85
CA GLY A 101 -3.16 1.96 -20.85
C GLY A 101 -3.65 2.18 -19.42
N TYR A 102 -4.77 2.90 -19.21
CA TYR A 102 -5.36 3.07 -17.88
C TYR A 102 -6.49 2.06 -17.64
N LEU A 103 -6.32 1.20 -16.65
CA LEU A 103 -7.36 0.28 -16.19
C LEU A 103 -8.20 0.99 -15.11
N THR A 104 -9.48 1.21 -15.39
CA THR A 104 -10.45 1.76 -14.45
C THR A 104 -11.39 0.68 -13.97
N ILE A 105 -11.47 0.52 -12.65
CA ILE A 105 -12.45 -0.32 -11.96
C ILE A 105 -13.50 0.58 -11.33
N THR A 106 -14.78 0.32 -11.59
CA THR A 106 -15.91 1.01 -10.96
C THR A 106 -16.74 0.02 -10.17
N ALA A 107 -16.98 0.30 -8.89
CA ALA A 107 -17.88 -0.46 -8.05
C ALA A 107 -19.04 0.42 -7.60
N HIS A 108 -20.26 0.01 -7.93
CA HIS A 108 -21.48 0.71 -7.51
C HIS A 108 -21.78 0.46 -6.04
N ARG A 109 -22.26 1.50 -5.36
CA ARG A 109 -22.57 1.48 -3.93
C ARG A 109 -24.06 1.49 -3.74
N ASN A 110 -24.54 0.49 -3.03
CA ASN A 110 -25.89 0.49 -2.51
C ASN A 110 -25.89 1.49 -1.36
N THR A 111 -26.64 2.57 -1.49
CA THR A 111 -26.63 3.74 -0.60
C THR A 111 -26.46 3.38 0.88
N CYS A 112 -25.35 3.79 1.46
CA CYS A 112 -25.20 3.74 2.92
C CYS A 112 -26.01 4.92 3.49
N LYS A 113 -26.98 4.64 4.37
CA LYS A 113 -27.78 5.66 5.09
C LYS A 113 -26.93 6.54 6.02
N GLN A 114 -25.65 6.24 6.15
CA GLN A 114 -24.71 7.04 6.94
C GLN A 114 -24.30 8.25 6.11
N SER A 115 -24.71 9.43 6.60
CA SER A 115 -24.08 10.70 6.30
C SER A 115 -22.57 10.50 6.17
N TRP A 116 -22.06 10.56 4.94
CA TRP A 116 -20.62 10.60 4.69
C TRP A 116 -20.06 11.77 5.50
N PRO A 117 -18.97 11.61 6.26
CA PRO A 117 -18.49 12.70 7.09
C PRO A 117 -18.26 13.92 6.19
N CYS A 118 -19.01 14.98 6.49
CA CYS A 118 -18.82 16.30 5.92
C CYS A 118 -17.34 16.64 6.08
N GLU A 119 -16.69 17.06 5.00
CA GLU A 119 -15.27 17.38 4.96
C GLU A 119 -14.88 18.16 6.23
N THR A 120 -14.02 17.57 7.05
CA THR A 120 -13.52 18.25 8.24
C THR A 120 -12.20 18.91 7.88
N MET A 121 -12.12 20.24 8.01
CA MET A 121 -10.87 20.98 7.78
C MET A 121 -9.86 20.61 8.87
N ILE A 122 -8.75 20.00 8.45
CA ILE A 122 -7.62 19.67 9.35
C ILE A 122 -6.50 20.68 9.08
N PRO A 123 -6.10 21.50 10.07
CA PRO A 123 -5.00 22.43 9.90
C PRO A 123 -3.67 21.70 9.73
N ILE A 124 -2.82 22.20 8.83
CA ILE A 124 -1.48 21.64 8.56
C ILE A 124 -0.49 22.29 9.52
N SER A 125 0.16 21.50 10.37
CA SER A 125 1.29 21.94 11.19
C SER A 125 2.62 21.65 10.51
N TYR A 126 3.60 22.55 10.66
CA TYR A 126 4.97 22.32 10.23
C TYR A 126 5.76 21.63 11.34
N SER A 127 6.52 20.59 11.00
CA SER A 127 7.57 20.08 11.90
C SER A 127 8.86 20.85 11.63
N SER A 128 9.40 21.49 12.66
CA SER A 128 10.77 22.02 12.64
C SER A 128 11.76 20.85 12.65
N LYS A 129 12.80 20.91 11.81
CA LYS A 129 13.89 19.94 11.87
C LYS A 129 14.60 20.09 13.22
N LYS A 130 14.58 19.05 14.03
CA LYS A 130 15.33 18.99 15.28
C LYS A 130 16.81 19.09 14.93
N ALA A 131 17.45 20.22 15.25
CA ALA A 131 18.89 20.32 15.27
C ALA A 131 19.38 19.45 16.44
N GLU A 132 20.28 18.52 16.12
CA GLU A 132 21.00 17.67 17.05
C GLU A 132 21.87 18.57 17.93
N SER A 133 21.52 18.71 19.21
CA SER A 133 22.35 19.37 20.20
C SER A 133 23.17 18.30 20.90
N ASP A 134 24.46 18.24 20.55
CA ASP A 134 25.48 17.55 21.33
C ASP A 134 25.49 18.09 22.77
N GLU A 135 25.51 17.16 23.73
CA GLU A 135 25.84 17.45 25.12
C GLU A 135 27.29 17.97 25.19
N THR A 136 27.50 19.14 25.78
CA THR A 136 28.73 19.46 26.50
C THR A 136 28.38 20.25 27.76
N THR A 137 28.89 19.71 28.85
CA THR A 137 28.63 19.93 30.27
C THR A 137 29.18 21.27 30.81
N CYS A 138 28.85 21.54 32.09
CA CYS A 138 29.49 22.42 33.10
C CYS A 138 28.70 23.72 33.37
N SER A 139 28.29 24.12 34.59
CA SER A 139 28.51 23.62 35.96
C SER A 139 27.43 24.21 36.89
N ILE A 140 27.02 23.43 37.90
CA ILE A 140 26.75 23.78 39.31
C ILE A 140 25.89 25.03 39.63
N GLU A 141 24.71 24.82 40.23
CA GLU A 141 24.30 25.40 41.53
C GLU A 141 23.05 24.68 42.12
N ASP A 142 22.87 24.81 43.42
CA ASP A 142 22.37 23.84 44.40
C ASP A 142 20.84 23.55 44.50
N LYS A 143 20.58 22.45 45.23
CA LYS A 143 19.37 21.84 45.83
C LYS A 143 18.08 22.70 46.03
N PRO A 144 16.90 22.05 46.17
CA PRO A 144 15.57 22.65 46.02
C PRO A 144 14.99 23.19 47.34
N SER A 145 14.13 24.20 47.21
CA SER A 145 13.12 24.52 48.23
C SER A 145 11.75 24.64 47.58
N ASN A 146 10.83 23.74 47.96
CA ASN A 146 9.42 23.74 47.53
C ASN A 146 8.64 24.97 48.07
N PRO A 147 7.47 25.32 47.47
CA PRO A 147 6.70 26.53 47.78
C PRO A 147 5.49 26.22 48.73
N PRO A 148 4.46 27.08 48.82
CA PRO A 148 4.28 28.15 49.81
C PRO A 148 3.11 27.86 50.79
N SER A 149 3.01 28.57 51.93
CA SER A 149 1.72 28.66 52.67
C SER A 149 1.65 29.88 53.58
N ASP A 150 0.47 30.52 53.55
CA ASP A 150 0.01 31.68 54.30
C ASP A 150 0.24 31.66 55.82
N LYS A 151 0.63 32.82 56.37
CA LYS A 151 -0.13 33.61 57.35
C LYS A 151 0.47 34.99 57.58
#